data_AF-S0IV51-F1
#
_entry.id   AF-S0IV51-F1
#
_cell.length_a   1.000
_cell.length_b   1.000
_cell.length_c   1.000
_cell.angle_alpha   90.00
_cell.angle_beta   90.00
_cell.angle_gamma   90.00
#
_symmetry.space_group_name_H-M   'P 1'
#
loop_
_entity.id
_entity.type
_entity.pdbx_description
1 polymer ?
#
loop_
_entity_poly.entity_id
_entity_poly.type
_entity_poly.pdbx_seq_one_letter_code
_entity_poly.pdbx_strand_id
1 'polypeptide(L)'
;MNVLQTIDLKKYYGSEPNITRALDGVSLSVEQGEFVAIVGTSGSGKSTLLNMMGGLDTPTSGNVIVRGDELAKKNDEELTIFRRRNIGFIFQNYNLVPILNVYENIVLPVELDGDVADKKFMDEIVGMLALEDKLQNMPNNLSGGQ
;
A
#
# COMPACT_ATOMS: atom_id res chain seq x y z
N MET A 1 -14.00 15.22 -5.53
CA MET A 1 -12.71 15.78 -5.04
C MET A 1 -11.66 14.71 -5.25
N ASN A 2 -10.48 15.06 -5.75
CA ASN A 2 -9.43 14.09 -6.01
C ASN A 2 -8.88 13.52 -4.70
N VAL A 3 -8.86 12.20 -4.57
CA VAL A 3 -8.28 11.51 -3.41
C VAL A 3 -6.79 11.23 -3.61
N LEU A 4 -6.36 11.10 -4.87
CA LEU A 4 -4.98 10.81 -5.25
C LEU A 4 -4.65 11.59 -6.52
N GLN A 5 -3.45 12.19 -6.56
CA GLN A 5 -2.90 12.83 -7.75
C GLN A 5 -1.41 12.54 -7.85
N THR A 6 -0.93 12.29 -9.06
CA THR A 6 0.49 12.29 -9.39
C THR A 6 0.77 13.41 -10.39
N ILE A 7 1.91 14.09 -10.23
CA ILE A 7 2.30 15.23 -11.06
C ILE A 7 3.71 14.99 -11.57
N ASP A 8 3.87 14.81 -12.88
CA ASP A 8 5.13 14.55 -13.58
C ASP A 8 6.00 13.48 -12.87
N LEU A 9 5.37 12.39 -12.41
CA LEU A 9 6.01 11.43 -11.52
C LEU A 9 7.06 10.62 -12.27
N LYS A 10 8.30 10.67 -11.79
CA LYS A 10 9.47 10.00 -12.38
C LYS A 10 10.17 9.14 -11.35
N LYS A 11 10.56 7.94 -11.78
CA LYS A 11 11.40 7.04 -10.99
C LYS A 11 12.44 6.39 -11.88
N TYR A 12 13.69 6.74 -11.63
CA TYR A 12 14.84 6.22 -12.33
C TYR A 12 15.70 5.41 -11.35
N TYR A 13 16.21 4.27 -11.82
CA TYR A 13 17.09 3.39 -11.06
C TYR A 13 18.45 3.28 -11.74
N GLY A 14 19.51 3.14 -10.93
CA GLY A 14 20.88 3.05 -11.41
C GLY A 14 21.55 4.41 -11.55
N SER A 15 22.71 4.41 -12.21
CA SER A 15 23.56 5.57 -12.43
C SER A 15 24.15 5.50 -13.84
N GLU A 16 24.51 6.65 -14.40
CA GLU A 16 25.15 6.71 -15.72
C GLU A 16 26.34 5.73 -15.83
N PRO A 17 26.51 5.03 -16.96
CA PRO A 17 25.71 5.10 -18.19
C PRO A 17 24.44 4.22 -18.20
N ASN A 18 24.15 3.50 -17.11
CA ASN A 18 23.09 2.49 -17.05
C ASN A 18 21.93 2.97 -16.17
N ILE A 19 21.08 3.84 -16.73
CA ILE A 19 19.86 4.32 -16.07
C ILE A 19 18.62 3.61 -16.64
N THR A 20 17.83 3.02 -15.74
CA THR A 20 16.52 2.46 -16.05
C THR A 20 15.43 3.46 -15.66
N ARG A 21 14.64 3.92 -16.63
CA ARG A 21 13.50 4.81 -16.39
C ARG A 21 12.23 3.99 -16.13
N ALA A 22 11.99 3.62 -14.88
CA ALA A 22 10.82 2.82 -14.52
C ALA A 22 9.52 3.59 -14.69
N LEU A 23 9.49 4.88 -14.31
CA LEU A 23 8.44 5.84 -14.69
C LEU A 23 9.08 7.09 -15.26
N ASP A 24 8.49 7.64 -16.32
CA ASP A 24 9.02 8.81 -17.03
C ASP A 24 7.95 9.89 -17.27
N GLY A 25 7.47 10.53 -16.19
CA GLY A 25 6.58 11.69 -16.25
C GLY A 25 5.09 11.35 -16.19
N VAL A 26 4.70 10.46 -15.27
CA VAL A 26 3.30 10.02 -15.15
C VAL A 26 2.48 11.02 -14.34
N SER A 27 1.44 11.58 -14.97
CA SER A 27 0.44 12.42 -14.29
C SER A 27 -0.94 11.78 -14.39
N LEU A 28 -1.57 11.56 -13.25
CA LEU A 28 -2.93 11.02 -13.16
C LEU A 28 -3.65 11.59 -11.94
N SER A 29 -4.97 11.53 -11.94
CA SER A 29 -5.81 11.85 -10.80
C SER A 29 -6.89 10.78 -10.62
N VAL A 30 -7.18 10.44 -9.38
CA VAL A 30 -8.25 9.51 -9.01
C VAL A 30 -9.22 10.23 -8.08
N GLU A 31 -10.51 10.12 -8.37
CA GLU A 31 -11.55 10.70 -7.54
C GLU A 31 -11.87 9.83 -6.33
N GLN A 32 -12.37 10.46 -5.26
CA GLN A 32 -12.78 9.71 -4.08
C GLN A 32 -13.95 8.76 -4.39
N GLY A 33 -13.76 7.47 -4.11
CA GLY A 33 -14.75 6.42 -4.37
C GLY A 33 -14.64 5.80 -5.77
N GLU A 34 -13.70 6.26 -6.59
CA GLU A 34 -13.44 5.69 -7.91
C GLU A 34 -12.75 4.32 -7.82
N PHE A 35 -13.16 3.40 -8.68
CA PHE A 35 -12.50 2.11 -8.85
C PHE A 35 -11.64 2.13 -10.11
N VAL A 36 -10.32 2.06 -9.94
CA VAL A 36 -9.36 2.21 -11.04
C VAL A 36 -8.57 0.92 -11.25
N ALA A 37 -8.40 0.54 -12.52
CA ALA A 37 -7.54 -0.57 -12.91
C ALA A 37 -6.33 -0.06 -13.72
N ILE A 38 -5.12 -0.41 -13.30
CA ILE A 38 -3.88 -0.12 -14.03
C ILE A 38 -3.41 -1.40 -14.74
N VAL A 39 -3.38 -1.36 -16.07
CA VAL A 39 -3.02 -2.51 -16.93
C VAL A 39 -1.77 -2.21 -17.75
N GLY A 40 -1.01 -3.25 -18.10
CA GLY A 40 0.22 -3.11 -18.88
C GLY A 40 1.11 -4.33 -18.80
N THR A 41 2.07 -4.45 -19.72
CA THR A 41 3.02 -5.58 -19.82
C THR A 41 3.90 -5.74 -18.57
N SER A 42 4.49 -6.91 -18.34
CA SER A 42 5.48 -7.08 -17.27
C SER A 42 6.65 -6.10 -17.47
N GLY A 43 7.13 -5.48 -16.39
CA GLY A 43 8.21 -4.49 -16.45
C GLY A 43 7.82 -3.07 -16.86
N SER A 44 6.55 -2.78 -17.17
CA SER A 44 6.07 -1.43 -17.55
C SER A 44 6.03 -0.38 -16.43
N GLY A 45 6.50 -0.70 -15.22
CA GLY A 45 6.54 0.25 -14.09
C GLY A 45 5.26 0.32 -13.25
N LYS A 46 4.25 -0.54 -13.47
CA LYS A 46 2.99 -0.55 -12.69
C LYS A 46 3.20 -0.66 -11.17
N SER A 47 4.00 -1.63 -10.74
CA SER A 47 4.30 -1.82 -9.32
C SER A 47 5.09 -0.64 -8.76
N THR A 48 5.98 -0.04 -9.55
CA THR A 48 6.70 1.19 -9.20
C THR A 48 5.72 2.35 -8.98
N LEU A 49 4.74 2.51 -9.87
CA LEU A 49 3.67 3.51 -9.73
C LEU A 49 2.84 3.28 -8.46
N LEU A 50 2.37 2.06 -8.22
CA LEU A 50 1.59 1.72 -7.01
C LEU A 50 2.38 2.00 -5.72
N ASN A 51 3.65 1.61 -5.69
CA ASN A 51 4.52 1.84 -4.53
C ASN A 51 4.71 3.34 -4.26
N MET A 52 4.93 4.16 -5.29
CA MET A 52 5.06 5.61 -5.11
C MET A 52 3.74 6.26 -4.70
N MET A 53 2.61 5.86 -5.29
CA MET A 53 1.30 6.43 -4.96
C MET A 53 0.89 6.18 -3.51
N GLY A 54 1.25 5.03 -2.94
CA GLY A 54 1.02 4.76 -1.52
C GLY A 54 2.24 5.02 -0.62
N GLY A 55 3.24 5.76 -1.10
CA GLY A 55 4.35 6.25 -0.29
C GLY A 55 5.33 5.18 0.22
N LEU A 56 5.41 4.02 -0.44
CA LEU A 56 6.39 2.96 -0.15
C LEU A 56 7.73 3.17 -0.87
N ASP A 57 7.74 3.99 -1.91
CA ASP A 57 8.96 4.38 -2.64
C ASP A 57 8.96 5.90 -2.86
N THR A 58 10.14 6.49 -2.92
CA THR A 58 10.34 7.94 -3.12
C THR A 58 10.59 8.23 -4.60
N PRO A 59 9.88 9.19 -5.22
CA PRO A 59 10.13 9.56 -6.60
C PRO A 59 11.54 10.15 -6.79
N THR A 60 12.11 9.96 -7.98
CA THR A 60 13.31 10.69 -8.39
C THR A 60 12.96 12.17 -8.62
N SER A 61 11.79 12.45 -9.19
CA SER A 61 11.20 13.78 -9.29
C SER A 61 9.70 13.70 -9.54
N GLY A 62 9.02 14.85 -9.45
CA GLY A 62 7.56 14.93 -9.47
C GLY A 62 6.97 14.85 -8.06
N ASN A 63 5.64 14.75 -7.98
CA ASN A 63 4.94 14.76 -6.69
C ASN A 63 3.79 13.75 -6.64
N VAL A 64 3.49 13.29 -5.43
CA VAL A 64 2.32 12.46 -5.11
C VAL A 64 1.53 13.18 -4.02
N ILE A 65 0.25 13.38 -4.29
CA ILE A 65 -0.69 14.04 -3.39
C ILE A 65 -1.80 13.04 -3.05
N VAL A 66 -2.03 12.79 -1.77
CA VAL A 66 -3.10 11.90 -1.31
C VAL A 66 -3.91 12.63 -0.26
N ARG A 67 -5.23 12.73 -0.47
CA ARG A 67 -6.17 13.47 0.41
C ARG A 67 -5.72 14.92 0.69
N GLY A 68 -5.06 15.55 -0.28
CA GLY A 68 -4.52 16.91 -0.16
C GLY A 68 -3.12 17.01 0.45
N ASP A 69 -2.57 15.92 1.00
CA ASP A 69 -1.22 15.87 1.56
C ASP A 69 -0.19 15.52 0.50
N GLU A 70 0.83 16.36 0.33
CA GLU A 70 2.00 16.06 -0.51
C GLU A 70 2.96 15.13 0.23
N LEU A 71 3.21 13.94 -0.32
CA LEU A 71 4.05 12.94 0.33
C LEU A 71 5.53 13.36 0.38
N ALA A 72 6.02 14.08 -0.62
CA ALA A 72 7.41 14.52 -0.69
C ALA A 72 7.81 15.52 0.43
N LYS A 73 6.82 16.12 1.11
CA LYS A 73 7.05 17.07 2.21
C LYS A 73 7.13 16.39 3.59
N LYS A 74 6.83 15.10 3.66
CA LYS A 74 6.82 14.33 4.91
C LYS A 74 8.17 13.68 5.13
N ASN A 75 8.65 13.66 6.37
CA ASN A 75 9.80 12.85 6.76
C ASN A 75 9.41 11.36 6.89
N ASP A 76 10.38 10.50 7.15
CA ASP A 76 10.16 9.04 7.21
C ASP A 76 9.14 8.61 8.28
N GLU A 77 9.12 9.28 9.43
CA GLU A 77 8.18 9.01 10.52
C GLU A 77 6.76 9.46 10.13
N GLU A 78 6.63 10.66 9.59
CA GLU A 78 5.36 11.21 9.09
C GLU A 78 4.79 10.37 7.95
N LEU A 79 5.64 9.88 7.04
CA LEU A 79 5.25 8.95 5.98
C LEU A 79 4.79 7.60 6.54
N THR A 80 5.44 7.11 7.61
CA THR A 80 5.05 5.87 8.28
C THR A 80 3.66 5.97 8.89
N ILE A 81 3.39 7.03 9.64
CA ILE A 81 2.07 7.31 10.21
C ILE A 81 1.03 7.52 9.09
N PHE A 82 1.41 8.26 8.05
CA PHE A 82 0.53 8.52 6.91
C PHE A 82 0.08 7.22 6.23
N ARG A 83 1.02 6.32 5.91
CA ARG A 83 0.72 5.02 5.30
C ARG A 83 -0.23 4.21 6.16
N ARG A 84 0.08 4.08 7.46
CA ARG A 84 -0.73 3.31 8.43
C ARG A 84 -2.18 3.77 8.50
N ARG A 85 -2.43 5.07 8.37
CA ARG A 85 -3.78 5.66 8.53
C ARG A 85 -4.55 5.86 7.24
N ASN A 86 -3.89 5.91 6.09
CA ASN A 86 -4.52 6.32 4.82
C ASN A 86 -4.44 5.27 3.71
N ILE A 87 -3.52 4.31 3.81
CA ILE A 87 -3.22 3.39 2.71
C ILE A 87 -3.33 1.93 3.18
N GLY A 88 -4.20 1.16 2.53
CA GLY A 88 -4.19 -0.30 2.61
C GLY A 88 -3.44 -0.88 1.41
N PHE A 89 -2.52 -1.82 1.66
CA PHE A 89 -1.77 -2.50 0.61
C PHE A 89 -2.06 -4.00 0.63
N ILE A 90 -2.33 -4.55 -0.55
CA ILE A 90 -2.36 -5.99 -0.79
C ILE A 90 -1.27 -6.27 -1.82
N PHE A 91 -0.35 -7.16 -1.46
CA PHE A 91 0.81 -7.51 -2.26
C PHE A 91 0.58 -8.83 -3.00
N GLN A 92 1.33 -9.05 -4.09
CA GLN A 92 1.30 -10.32 -4.82
C GLN A 92 1.83 -11.49 -3.96
N ASN A 93 2.84 -11.22 -3.12
CA ASN A 93 3.24 -12.11 -2.04
C ASN A 93 2.55 -11.61 -0.77
N TYR A 94 1.86 -12.48 -0.03
CA TYR A 94 0.93 -12.08 1.05
C TYR A 94 1.55 -11.21 2.16
N ASN A 95 2.88 -11.19 2.30
CA ASN A 95 3.63 -10.35 3.25
C ASN A 95 3.12 -10.42 4.71
N LEU A 96 2.56 -11.57 5.08
CA LEU A 96 2.16 -11.85 6.47
C LEU A 96 3.39 -12.02 7.35
N VAL A 97 3.30 -11.57 8.60
CA VAL A 97 4.31 -11.78 9.63
C VAL A 97 4.21 -13.24 10.10
N PRO A 98 5.21 -14.08 9.83
CA PRO A 98 5.08 -15.53 9.98
C PRO A 98 5.04 -16.01 11.44
N ILE A 99 5.44 -15.16 12.38
CA ILE A 99 5.41 -15.43 13.82
C ILE A 99 4.10 -15.01 14.48
N LEU A 100 3.19 -14.38 13.72
CA LEU A 100 1.88 -13.93 14.19
C LEU A 100 0.79 -14.83 13.58
N ASN A 101 -0.27 -15.10 14.33
CA ASN A 101 -1.47 -15.76 13.81
C ASN A 101 -2.30 -14.81 12.92
N VAL A 102 -3.39 -15.31 12.33
CA VAL A 102 -4.26 -14.51 11.45
C VAL A 102 -4.84 -13.29 12.17
N TYR A 103 -5.37 -13.46 13.37
CA TYR A 103 -5.90 -12.34 14.16
C TYR A 103 -4.85 -11.26 14.39
N GLU A 104 -3.68 -11.66 14.87
CA GLU A 104 -2.54 -10.77 15.15
C GLU A 104 -2.07 -10.03 13.89
N ASN A 105 -2.00 -10.71 12.73
CA ASN A 105 -1.67 -10.04 11.46
C ASN A 105 -2.71 -8.97 11.07
N ILE A 106 -4.00 -9.24 11.30
CA ILE A 106 -5.08 -8.30 10.94
C ILE A 106 -5.05 -7.07 11.84
N VAL A 107 -4.85 -7.24 13.16
CA VAL A 107 -4.89 -6.13 14.12
C VAL A 107 -3.56 -5.36 14.23
N LEU A 108 -2.45 -5.95 13.79
CA LEU A 108 -1.09 -5.37 13.89
C LEU A 108 -1.01 -3.89 13.48
N PRO A 109 -1.60 -3.44 12.36
CA PRO A 109 -1.51 -2.02 11.98
C PRO A 109 -2.18 -1.08 12.99
N VAL A 110 -3.24 -1.51 13.66
CA VAL A 110 -3.95 -0.73 14.69
C VAL A 110 -3.12 -0.67 15.97
N GLU A 111 -2.57 -1.81 16.39
CA GLU A 111 -1.71 -1.89 17.58
C GLU A 111 -0.43 -1.07 17.42
N LEU A 112 0.15 -1.02 16.22
CA LEU A 112 1.30 -0.17 15.90
C LEU A 112 0.98 1.33 15.94
N ASP A 113 -0.30 1.72 15.87
CA ASP A 113 -0.74 3.11 16.09
C ASP A 113 -1.01 3.42 17.58
N GLY A 114 -0.86 2.41 18.45
CA GLY A 114 -1.18 2.50 19.88
C GLY A 114 -2.67 2.39 20.19
N ASP A 115 -3.49 2.04 19.20
CA ASP A 115 -4.93 1.91 19.31
C ASP A 115 -5.34 0.45 19.59
N VAL A 116 -6.61 0.28 19.97
CA VAL A 116 -7.23 -1.04 20.17
C VAL A 116 -8.13 -1.34 18.99
N ALA A 117 -8.01 -2.55 18.43
CA ALA A 117 -8.86 -2.98 17.33
C ALA A 117 -10.35 -2.92 17.71
N ASP A 118 -11.16 -2.29 16.86
CA ASP A 118 -12.62 -2.31 17.00
C ASP A 118 -13.10 -3.74 16.73
N LYS A 119 -13.54 -4.41 17.79
CA LYS A 119 -14.03 -5.79 17.74
C LYS A 119 -15.16 -5.96 16.72
N LYS A 120 -16.08 -5.00 16.63
CA LYS A 120 -17.21 -5.12 15.70
C LYS A 120 -16.73 -5.09 14.26
N PHE A 121 -15.84 -4.15 13.94
CA PHE A 121 -15.26 -4.04 12.60
C PHE A 121 -14.39 -5.25 12.26
N MET A 122 -13.65 -5.76 13.25
CA MET A 122 -12.89 -7.00 13.10
C MET A 122 -13.79 -8.19 12.76
N ASP A 123 -14.88 -8.39 13.50
CA ASP A 123 -15.84 -9.47 13.25
C ASP A 123 -16.48 -9.32 11.85
N GLU A 124 -16.77 -8.10 11.41
CA GLU A 124 -17.28 -7.81 10.05
C GLU A 124 -16.28 -8.18 8.94
N ILE A 125 -15.00 -7.82 9.08
CA ILE A 125 -13.94 -8.18 8.12
C ILE A 125 -13.77 -9.69 8.05
N VAL A 126 -13.65 -10.34 9.21
CA VAL A 126 -13.40 -11.78 9.29
C VAL A 126 -14.57 -12.55 8.70
N GLY A 127 -15.81 -12.11 8.94
CA GLY A 127 -17.00 -12.69 8.33
C GLY A 127 -17.07 -12.46 6.82
N MET A 128 -16.64 -11.29 6.33
CA MET A 128 -16.57 -11.02 4.89
C MET A 128 -15.54 -11.91 4.17
N LEU A 129 -14.44 -12.25 4.86
CA LEU A 129 -13.36 -13.09 4.34
C LEU A 129 -13.57 -14.59 4.61
N ALA A 130 -14.57 -14.97 5.40
CA ALA A 130 -14.83 -16.34 5.85
C ALA A 130 -13.63 -16.99 6.56
N LEU A 131 -13.02 -16.25 7.50
CA LEU A 131 -11.82 -16.64 8.26
C LEU A 131 -12.08 -16.89 9.75
N GLU A 132 -13.33 -16.96 10.19
CA GLU A 132 -13.71 -17.04 11.62
C GLU A 132 -13.03 -18.22 12.32
N ASP A 133 -12.94 -19.36 11.65
CA ASP A 133 -12.34 -20.60 12.18
C ASP A 133 -10.82 -20.66 12.01
N LYS A 134 -10.20 -19.64 11.40
CA LYS A 134 -8.76 -19.57 11.08
C LYS A 134 -8.00 -18.53 11.89
N LEU A 135 -8.67 -17.74 12.73
CA LEU A 135 -8.04 -16.63 13.45
C LEU A 135 -6.79 -17.01 14.26
N GLN A 136 -6.74 -18.23 14.80
CA GLN A 136 -5.62 -18.72 15.61
C GLN A 136 -4.59 -19.51 14.81
N ASN A 137 -4.78 -19.66 13.49
CA ASN A 137 -3.84 -20.37 12.64
C ASN A 137 -2.64 -19.49 12.30
N MET A 138 -1.48 -20.14 12.18
CA MET A 138 -0.28 -19.50 11.64
C MET A 138 -0.39 -19.40 10.10
N PRO A 139 0.22 -18.39 9.46
CA PRO A 139 0.20 -18.20 8.01
C PRO A 139 0.58 -19.45 7.20
N ASN A 140 1.55 -20.22 7.70
CA ASN A 140 2.02 -21.45 7.03
C ASN A 140 0.98 -22.60 7.03
N ASN A 141 -0.09 -22.47 7.81
CA ASN A 141 -1.19 -23.44 7.89
C ASN A 141 -2.42 -23.00 7.07
N LEU A 142 -2.30 -21.94 6.27
CA LEU A 142 -3.34 -21.43 5.39
C LEU A 142 -3.12 -21.90 3.96
N SER A 143 -4.21 -22.05 3.21
CA SER A 143 -4.12 -22.14 1.75
C SER A 143 -3.67 -20.80 1.18
N GLY A 144 -3.13 -20.74 -0.04
CA GLY A 144 -2.73 -19.47 -0.64
C GLY A 144 -3.88 -18.47 -0.88
N GLY A 145 -5.14 -18.93 -0.95
CA GLY A 145 -6.29 -18.03 -1.08
C GLY A 145 -6.85 -17.51 0.24
N GLN A 146 -6.41 -18.07 1.37
CA GLN A 146 -6.79 -17.69 2.73
C GLN A 146 -5.75 -16.74 3.30
#